data_AF-A0A0B1TG96-F1
#
_entry.id   AF-A0A0B1TG96-F1
#
_cell.length_a   1.000
_cell.length_b   1.000
_cell.length_c   1.000
_cell.angle_alpha   90.00
_cell.angle_beta   90.00
_cell.angle_gamma   90.00
#
_symmetry.space_group_name_H-M   'P 1'
#
loop_
_entity.id
_entity.type
_entity.pdbx_description
1 polymer ?
#
loop_
_entity_poly.entity_id
_entity_poly.type
_entity_poly.pdbx_seq_one_letter_code
_entity_poly.pdbx_strand_id
1 'polypeptide(L)'
;MKTGLILGIHVGETTKDGLFTLAEVECLGACANAPMIQINDDYYEDLVPKDVDDILGDLKAGRRPKPGPRSGRLAAEPLGKLTSLTEEPEGPGFGLQAALK
;
A
#
# COMPACT_ATOMS: atom_id res chain seq x y z
N MET A 1 -13.07 5.96 -8.24
CA MET A 1 -12.21 4.90 -8.83
C MET A 1 -13.07 3.98 -9.70
N LYS A 2 -12.55 3.47 -10.84
CA LYS A 2 -13.30 2.60 -11.78
C LYS A 2 -13.32 1.11 -11.37
N THR A 3 -12.95 0.77 -10.14
CA THR A 3 -12.80 -0.62 -9.67
C THR A 3 -14.08 -1.46 -9.81
N GLY A 4 -15.26 -0.85 -9.64
CA GLY A 4 -16.55 -1.55 -9.84
C GLY A 4 -16.77 -2.08 -11.26
N LEU A 5 -16.16 -1.49 -12.29
CA LEU A 5 -16.25 -2.00 -13.67
C LEU A 5 -15.43 -3.28 -13.88
N ILE A 6 -14.35 -3.49 -13.13
CA ILE A 6 -13.44 -4.64 -13.28
C ILE A 6 -14.05 -5.90 -12.67
N LEU A 7 -14.64 -5.75 -11.48
CA LEU A 7 -15.33 -6.84 -10.79
C LEU A 7 -16.79 -6.99 -11.27
N GLY A 8 -17.35 -5.98 -11.93
CA GLY A 8 -18.74 -5.96 -12.40
C GLY A 8 -19.75 -5.87 -11.26
N ILE A 9 -19.38 -5.22 -10.14
CA ILE A 9 -20.19 -5.09 -8.92
C ILE A 9 -20.18 -3.64 -8.41
N HIS A 10 -21.16 -3.31 -7.59
CA HIS A 10 -21.23 -2.04 -6.86
C HIS A 10 -20.56 -2.12 -5.48
N VAL A 11 -20.35 -0.97 -4.85
CA VAL A 11 -19.87 -0.90 -3.46
C VAL A 11 -20.90 -1.57 -2.53
N GLY A 12 -20.43 -2.40 -1.61
CA GLY A 12 -21.24 -3.20 -0.70
C GLY A 12 -21.58 -4.60 -1.23
N GLU A 13 -21.30 -4.89 -2.50
CA GLU A 13 -21.62 -6.18 -3.11
C GLU A 13 -20.44 -7.16 -3.09
N THR A 14 -20.76 -8.43 -3.32
CA THR A 14 -19.78 -9.52 -3.48
C THR A 14 -19.92 -10.14 -4.86
N THR A 15 -18.80 -10.50 -5.49
CA THR A 15 -18.79 -11.18 -6.80
C THR A 15 -19.51 -12.53 -6.75
N LYS A 16 -20.06 -12.97 -7.90
CA LYS A 16 -20.83 -14.24 -7.99
C LYS A 16 -20.02 -15.49 -7.63
N ASP A 17 -18.71 -15.44 -7.84
CA ASP A 17 -17.77 -16.50 -7.46
C ASP A 17 -17.44 -16.50 -5.96
N GLY A 18 -17.91 -15.51 -5.21
CA GLY A 18 -17.70 -15.37 -3.76
C GLY A 18 -16.29 -14.92 -3.36
N LEU A 19 -15.45 -14.50 -4.33
CA LEU A 19 -14.03 -14.22 -4.07
C LEU A 19 -13.76 -12.79 -3.61
N PHE A 20 -14.54 -11.80 -4.05
CA PHE A 20 -14.28 -10.38 -3.77
C PHE A 20 -15.52 -9.68 -3.25
N THR A 21 -15.38 -8.97 -2.14
CA THR A 21 -16.35 -7.99 -1.64
C THR A 21 -15.75 -6.60 -1.76
N LEU A 22 -16.46 -5.67 -2.38
CA LEU A 22 -16.01 -4.29 -2.53
C LEU A 22 -16.61 -3.42 -1.43
N ALA A 23 -15.77 -2.82 -0.59
CA ALA A 23 -16.19 -1.86 0.43
C ALA A 23 -15.48 -0.52 0.21
N GLU A 24 -16.21 0.57 0.44
CA GLU A 24 -15.63 1.89 0.64
C GLU A 24 -15.44 2.08 2.14
N VAL A 25 -14.26 2.57 2.53
CA VAL A 25 -13.87 2.77 3.91
C VAL A 25 -13.26 4.16 4.07
N GLU A 26 -13.20 4.61 5.31
CA GLU A 26 -12.56 5.87 5.67
C GLU A 26 -11.03 5.78 5.57
N CYS A 27 -10.34 6.79 6.09
CA CYS A 27 -8.88 6.85 6.11
C CYS A 27 -8.23 5.57 6.70
N LEU A 28 -7.35 4.96 5.92
CA LEU A 28 -6.54 3.79 6.31
C LEU A 28 -5.11 4.15 6.75
N GLY A 29 -4.79 5.44 6.90
CA GLY A 29 -3.49 5.89 7.42
C GLY A 29 -2.31 5.81 6.44
N ALA A 30 -2.54 5.49 5.17
CA ALA A 30 -1.52 5.43 4.10
C ALA A 30 -1.55 6.68 3.20
N CYS A 31 -1.77 7.86 3.78
CA CYS A 31 -2.05 9.10 3.03
C CYS A 31 -0.90 9.55 2.12
N ALA A 32 0.35 9.37 2.57
CA ALA A 32 1.53 9.67 1.77
C ALA A 32 1.65 8.76 0.54
N ASN A 33 0.94 7.63 0.53
CA ASN A 33 0.94 6.57 -0.47
C ASN A 33 -0.39 6.47 -1.23
N ALA A 34 -1.20 7.53 -1.21
CA ALA A 34 -2.41 7.59 -2.02
C ALA A 34 -2.06 7.59 -3.53
N PRO A 35 -2.88 6.94 -4.39
CA PRO A 35 -4.08 6.16 -4.06
C PRO A 35 -3.74 4.76 -3.56
N MET A 36 -4.55 4.21 -2.64
CA MET A 36 -4.31 2.88 -2.07
C MET A 36 -5.60 2.09 -1.87
N ILE A 37 -5.48 0.76 -1.77
CA ILE A 37 -6.54 -0.15 -1.34
C ILE A 37 -5.99 -1.12 -0.29
N GLN A 38 -6.85 -1.61 0.58
CA GLN A 38 -6.55 -2.72 1.47
C GLN A 38 -7.29 -3.97 1.00
N ILE A 39 -6.59 -5.10 0.97
CA ILE A 39 -7.18 -6.42 0.74
C ILE A 39 -6.75 -7.32 1.89
N ASN A 40 -7.70 -7.70 2.74
CA ASN A 40 -7.43 -8.36 4.01
C ASN A 40 -6.41 -7.54 4.83
N ASP A 41 -5.26 -8.11 5.20
CA ASP A 41 -4.23 -7.46 6.01
C ASP A 41 -3.19 -6.67 5.18
N ASP A 42 -3.28 -6.71 3.85
CA ASP A 42 -2.25 -6.17 2.96
C ASP A 42 -2.66 -4.82 2.37
N TYR A 43 -1.76 -3.84 2.48
CA TYR A 43 -1.89 -2.54 1.80
C TYR A 43 -1.25 -2.61 0.42
N TYR A 44 -1.96 -2.10 -0.58
CA TYR A 44 -1.47 -1.92 -1.94
C TYR A 44 -1.60 -0.44 -2.27
N GLU A 45 -0.49 0.20 -2.62
CA GLU A 45 -0.38 1.66 -2.56
C GLU A 45 0.22 2.25 -3.83
N ASP A 46 0.14 3.57 -3.98
CA ASP A 46 0.52 4.32 -5.19
C ASP A 46 -0.11 3.79 -6.49
N LEU A 47 -1.38 3.41 -6.41
CA LEU A 47 -2.03 2.63 -7.44
C LEU A 47 -2.51 3.48 -8.62
N VAL A 48 -2.23 3.01 -9.83
CA VAL A 48 -3.00 3.36 -11.03
C VAL A 48 -4.04 2.26 -11.34
N PRO A 49 -5.07 2.50 -12.16
CA PRO A 49 -6.11 1.51 -12.42
C PRO A 49 -5.59 0.14 -12.89
N LYS A 50 -4.53 0.14 -13.71
CA LYS A 50 -3.89 -1.09 -14.21
C LYS A 50 -3.32 -1.95 -13.07
N ASP A 51 -2.77 -1.33 -12.02
CA ASP A 51 -2.20 -2.08 -10.89
C ASP A 51 -3.28 -2.88 -10.17
N VAL A 52 -4.48 -2.30 -10.07
CA VAL A 52 -5.63 -2.99 -9.46
C VAL A 52 -6.07 -4.18 -10.31
N ASP A 53 -6.08 -4.05 -11.64
CA ASP A 53 -6.35 -5.17 -12.55
C ASP A 53 -5.36 -6.32 -12.32
N ASP A 54 -4.07 -6.00 -12.28
CA ASP A 54 -2.99 -6.98 -12.08
C ASP A 54 -3.12 -7.67 -10.70
N ILE A 55 -3.37 -6.89 -9.63
CA ILE A 55 -3.57 -7.39 -8.27
C ILE A 55 -4.75 -8.36 -8.19
N LEU A 56 -5.90 -7.97 -8.73
CA LEU A 56 -7.10 -8.82 -8.72
C LEU A 56 -6.91 -10.08 -9.57
N GLY A 57 -6.19 -9.97 -10.70
CA GLY A 57 -5.84 -11.11 -11.54
C GLY A 57 -4.92 -12.12 -10.84
N ASP A 58 -3.92 -11.63 -10.12
CA ASP A 58 -3.04 -12.47 -9.28
C ASP A 58 -3.82 -13.19 -8.18
N LEU A 59 -4.69 -12.47 -7.46
CA LEU A 59 -5.52 -13.04 -6.40
C LEU A 59 -6.48 -14.10 -6.94
N LYS A 60 -7.14 -13.86 -8.09
CA LYS A 60 -7.98 -14.85 -8.76
C LYS A 60 -7.23 -16.12 -9.15
N ALA A 61 -5.95 -15.98 -9.50
CA ALA A 61 -5.10 -17.10 -9.85
C ALA A 61 -4.44 -17.78 -8.63
N GLY A 62 -4.85 -17.41 -7.40
CA GLY A 62 -4.32 -17.98 -6.16
C GLY A 62 -2.91 -17.50 -5.81
N ARG A 63 -2.42 -16.43 -6.44
CA ARG A 63 -1.15 -15.79 -6.10
C ARG A 63 -1.38 -14.67 -5.09
N ARG A 64 -0.37 -14.39 -4.27
CA ARG A 64 -0.35 -13.22 -3.39
C ARG A 64 0.53 -12.14 -4.04
N PRO A 65 -0.05 -11.05 -4.59
CA PRO A 65 0.74 -9.93 -5.09
C PRO A 65 1.52 -9.28 -3.95
N LYS A 66 2.67 -8.67 -4.27
CA LYS A 66 3.50 -7.99 -3.26
C LYS A 66 2.76 -6.77 -2.66
N PRO A 67 2.60 -6.69 -1.32
CA PRO A 67 2.08 -5.50 -0.66
C PRO A 67 3.05 -4.32 -0.71
N GLY A 68 2.52 -3.11 -0.60
CA GLY A 68 3.24 -1.84 -0.60
C GLY A 68 3.06 -1.01 -1.89
N PRO A 69 3.90 0.02 -2.08
CA PRO A 69 3.82 0.95 -3.21
C PRO A 69 4.11 0.30 -4.57
N ARG A 70 3.40 0.74 -5.61
CA ARG A 70 3.61 0.31 -7.02
C ARG A 70 4.39 1.31 -7.88
N SER A 71 4.67 2.51 -7.37
CA SER A 71 5.37 3.59 -8.10
C SER A 71 6.88 3.39 -8.28
N GLY A 72 7.47 2.38 -7.63
CA GLY A 72 8.90 2.10 -7.64
C GLY A 72 9.66 2.61 -6.40
N ARG A 73 9.01 3.37 -5.52
CA ARG A 73 9.51 3.60 -4.15
C ARG A 73 9.24 2.38 -3.26
N LEU A 74 9.91 2.29 -2.12
CA LEU A 74 9.84 1.18 -1.17
C LEU A 74 8.73 1.35 -0.13
N ALA A 75 8.64 2.53 0.50
CA ALA A 75 7.71 2.82 1.57
C ALA A 75 7.16 4.25 1.41
N ALA A 76 7.38 5.14 2.38
CA ALA A 76 6.86 6.50 2.40
C ALA A 76 7.89 7.56 1.97
N GLU A 77 9.05 7.16 1.44
CA GLU A 77 10.05 8.11 0.99
C GLU A 77 9.57 8.92 -0.23
N PRO A 78 10.19 10.09 -0.50
CA PRO A 78 9.90 10.85 -1.70
C PRO A 78 10.15 10.01 -2.96
N LEU A 79 9.27 10.16 -3.96
CA LEU A 79 9.50 9.54 -5.26
C LEU A 79 10.80 10.09 -5.88
N GLY A 80 11.68 9.19 -6.31
CA GLY A 80 12.99 9.55 -6.86
C GLY A 80 14.13 9.30 -5.86
N LYS A 81 14.84 10.37 -5.47
CA LYS A 81 15.99 10.26 -4.55
C LYS A 81 15.58 10.61 -3.12
N LEU A 82 16.24 9.97 -2.15
CA LEU A 82 16.13 10.34 -0.74
C LEU A 82 16.52 11.82 -0.56
N THR A 83 15.65 12.59 0.09
CA THR A 83 15.88 14.02 0.41
C THR A 83 16.29 14.25 1.85
N SER A 84 16.21 13.21 2.69
CA SER A 84 16.58 13.20 4.11
C SER A 84 17.01 11.80 4.50
N LEU A 85 17.58 11.64 5.69
CA LEU A 85 18.12 10.36 6.18
C LEU A 85 19.10 9.72 5.17
N THR A 86 19.92 10.55 4.54
CA THR A 86 20.90 10.14 3.52
C THR A 86 22.24 9.70 4.10
N GLU A 87 22.47 9.96 5.38
CA GLU A 87 23.68 9.60 6.11
C GLU A 87 23.43 8.35 6.96
N GLU A 88 24.50 7.68 7.38
CA GLU A 88 24.38 6.57 8.32
C GLU A 88 23.89 7.07 9.69
N PRO A 89 23.02 6.33 10.39
CA PRO A 89 22.52 6.75 11.68
C PRO A 89 23.63 6.72 12.73
N GLU A 90 23.63 7.72 13.60
CA GLU A 90 24.51 7.74 14.76
C GLU A 90 24.23 6.55 15.67
N GLY A 91 25.31 5.90 16.12
CA GLY A 91 25.23 4.69 16.93
C GLY A 91 24.78 4.94 18.39
N PRO A 92 24.64 3.85 19.17
CA PRO A 92 24.32 3.96 20.59
C PRO A 92 25.29 4.86 21.36
N GLY A 93 24.76 5.71 22.24
CA GLY A 93 25.54 6.64 23.05
C GLY A 93 25.71 8.04 22.43
N PHE A 94 25.34 8.23 21.16
CA PHE A 94 25.24 9.56 20.57
C PHE A 94 24.18 10.41 21.31
N GLY A 95 24.57 11.60 21.74
CA GLY A 95 23.70 12.48 22.53
C GLY A 95 23.45 12.05 23.99
N LEU A 96 24.10 10.98 24.49
CA LEU A 96 23.93 10.53 25.86
C LEU A 96 24.50 11.57 26.85
N GLN A 97 23.62 12.06 27.73
CA GLN A 97 23.97 13.05 28.75
C GLN A 97 25.03 12.50 29.70
N ALA A 98 25.92 13.38 30.19
CA ALA A 98 27.02 12.96 31.06
C ALA A 98 26.58 12.23 32.33
N ALA A 99 25.41 12.55 32.89
CA ALA A 99 24.87 11.90 34.08
C ALA A 99 24.32 10.47 33.84
N LEU A 100 24.19 10.06 32.57
CA LEU A 100 23.67 8.76 32.14
C LEU A 100 24.74 7.89 31.46
N LYS A 101 25.99 8.36 31.43
CA LYS A 101 27.16 7.57 31.03
C LYS A 101 27.65 6.73 32.20
#